data_AF-A0A8J7TJC7-F1
#
_entry.id   AF-A0A8J7TJC7-F1
#
_cell.length_a   1.000
_cell.length_b   1.000
_cell.length_c   1.000
_cell.angle_alpha   90.00
_cell.angle_beta   90.00
_cell.angle_gamma   90.00
#
_symmetry.space_group_name_H-M   'P 1'
#
loop_
_entity.id
_entity.type
_entity.pdbx_description
1 polymer ?
#
loop_
_entity_poly.entity_id
_entity_poly.type
_entity_poly.pdbx_seq_one_letter_code
_entity_poly.pdbx_strand_id
1 'polypeptide(L)'
;MTNSDFYIKNQRNEANHAGEFGCSLQDLRSLMELRGTEAVVKIQEDYGDTEGLCKRLKTSPTEGLPGIETDLDKRKVIYGQNFIPPKKPKTFLQLVWEALQDVTLIILEIAAIISLGLSFYQPPGEGSEACGAVSAGAEDEGESEAGWIEGAAILLSVVCVVLVTAFNDWSKEKQFRGLQSRIEQEQKFTIVRGGQVVQIPVAEIVVGDIAQIKYGDLLPADGILIQGNDLKIDESSLTGESDHVRKSADKDPMLLSG
;
A
#
# COMPACT_ATOMS: atom_id res chain seq x y z
N MET A 1 2.79 2.72 -19.91
CA MET A 1 1.46 2.91 -19.32
C MET A 1 1.66 3.62 -18.01
N THR A 2 1.50 4.94 -18.02
CA THR A 2 1.57 5.75 -16.79
C THR A 2 0.29 5.55 -15.99
N ASN A 3 0.33 5.83 -14.67
CA ASN A 3 -0.87 5.74 -13.82
C ASN A 3 -2.05 6.53 -14.41
N SER A 4 -1.78 7.66 -15.07
CA SER A 4 -2.76 8.47 -15.78
C SER A 4 -3.53 7.70 -16.87
N ASP A 5 -2.86 6.82 -17.61
CA ASP A 5 -3.48 6.06 -18.70
C ASP A 5 -4.44 4.99 -18.16
N PHE A 6 -4.14 4.45 -16.96
CA PHE A 6 -5.02 3.51 -16.28
C PHE A 6 -6.30 4.21 -15.79
N TYR A 7 -6.17 5.39 -15.18
CA TYR A 7 -7.32 6.19 -14.74
C TYR A 7 -8.20 6.66 -15.91
N ILE A 8 -7.61 7.14 -17.01
CA ILE A 8 -8.37 7.61 -18.18
C ILE A 8 -9.07 6.47 -18.93
N LYS A 9 -8.44 5.28 -19.00
CA LYS A 9 -9.06 4.10 -19.60
C LYS A 9 -10.23 3.56 -18.76
N ASN A 10 -10.15 3.69 -17.43
CA ASN A 10 -11.28 3.41 -16.55
C ASN A 10 -12.40 4.45 -16.71
N GLN A 11 -12.09 5.75 -16.73
CA GLN A 11 -13.09 6.82 -16.90
C GLN A 11 -13.90 6.71 -18.21
N ARG A 12 -13.27 6.26 -19.30
CA ARG A 12 -13.97 6.12 -20.59
C ARG A 12 -14.91 4.90 -20.64
N ASN A 13 -14.71 3.92 -19.77
CA ASN A 13 -15.63 2.79 -19.57
C ASN A 13 -16.71 3.09 -18.50
N GLU A 14 -16.50 4.07 -17.61
CA GLU A 14 -17.42 4.39 -16.50
C GLU A 14 -18.75 5.03 -16.95
N ALA A 15 -18.81 5.67 -18.13
CA ALA A 15 -19.97 6.46 -18.57
C ALA A 15 -21.25 5.66 -18.92
N ASN A 16 -21.20 4.32 -19.00
CA ASN A 16 -22.34 3.47 -19.40
C ASN A 16 -22.60 2.27 -18.47
N HIS A 17 -22.10 2.28 -17.24
CA HIS A 17 -22.21 1.15 -16.31
C HIS A 17 -23.03 1.45 -15.05
N ALA A 18 -24.30 1.84 -15.21
CA ALA A 18 -25.29 1.40 -14.22
C ALA A 18 -25.29 -0.16 -14.15
N GLY A 19 -24.94 -0.81 -15.27
CA GLY A 19 -24.87 -2.27 -15.33
C GLY A 19 -26.24 -2.88 -15.02
N GLU A 20 -26.25 -3.99 -14.30
CA GLU A 20 -27.47 -4.65 -13.81
C GLU A 20 -28.04 -3.98 -12.54
N PHE A 21 -27.34 -2.98 -11.98
CA PHE A 21 -27.67 -2.32 -10.71
C PHE A 21 -28.19 -0.89 -10.98
N GLY A 22 -28.96 -0.33 -10.05
CA GLY A 22 -29.62 0.98 -10.25
C GLY A 22 -28.72 2.21 -10.02
N CYS A 23 -27.43 2.00 -9.71
CA CYS A 23 -26.47 3.05 -9.34
C CYS A 23 -25.12 2.78 -9.99
N SER A 24 -24.50 3.79 -10.60
CA SER A 24 -23.13 3.70 -11.10
C SER A 24 -22.10 4.00 -10.01
N LEU A 25 -20.84 3.60 -10.23
CA LEU A 25 -19.73 3.94 -9.33
C LEU A 25 -19.54 5.46 -9.21
N GLN A 26 -19.75 6.19 -10.31
CA GLN A 26 -19.60 7.64 -10.32
C GLN A 26 -20.69 8.33 -9.48
N ASP A 27 -21.93 7.84 -9.54
CA ASP A 27 -23.03 8.38 -8.73
C ASP A 27 -22.74 8.22 -7.23
N LEU A 28 -22.22 7.04 -6.84
CA LEU A 28 -21.86 6.75 -5.45
C LEU A 28 -20.70 7.64 -4.98
N ARG A 29 -19.66 7.84 -5.81
CA ARG A 29 -18.55 8.76 -5.50
C ARG A 29 -19.04 10.19 -5.30
N SER A 30 -19.84 10.70 -6.25
CA SER A 30 -20.40 12.05 -6.18
C SER A 30 -21.44 12.22 -5.07
N LEU A 31 -21.93 11.13 -4.48
CA LEU A 31 -22.74 11.17 -3.26
C LEU A 31 -21.85 11.30 -2.01
N MET A 32 -20.74 10.53 -1.96
CA MET A 32 -19.79 10.56 -0.84
C MET A 32 -18.98 11.85 -0.72
N GLU A 33 -18.96 12.70 -1.76
CA GLU A 33 -18.38 14.04 -1.70
C GLU A 33 -19.23 15.02 -0.87
N LEU A 34 -20.53 14.75 -0.71
CA LEU A 34 -21.41 15.59 0.07
C LEU A 34 -21.29 15.33 1.57
N ARG A 35 -21.78 16.30 2.36
CA ARG A 35 -21.80 16.25 3.83
C ARG A 35 -23.09 16.84 4.37
N GLY A 36 -23.46 16.44 5.57
CA GLY A 36 -24.53 17.09 6.31
C GLY A 36 -25.86 17.09 5.55
N THR A 37 -26.56 18.21 5.60
CA THR A 37 -27.90 18.36 5.02
C THR A 37 -27.91 18.28 3.51
N GLU A 38 -26.81 18.64 2.84
CA GLU A 38 -26.70 18.54 1.38
C GLU A 38 -26.75 17.08 0.92
N ALA A 39 -26.09 16.19 1.68
CA ALA A 39 -26.14 14.75 1.41
C ALA A 39 -27.56 14.19 1.60
N VAL A 40 -28.27 14.62 2.64
CA VAL A 40 -29.67 14.22 2.89
C VAL A 40 -30.58 14.63 1.74
N VAL A 41 -30.47 15.88 1.27
CA VAL A 41 -31.27 16.38 0.14
C VAL A 41 -30.97 15.58 -1.12
N LYS A 42 -29.69 15.33 -1.44
CA LYS A 42 -29.34 14.55 -2.63
C LYS A 42 -29.84 13.11 -2.57
N ILE A 43 -29.79 12.47 -1.39
CA ILE A 43 -30.39 11.13 -1.21
C ILE A 43 -31.89 11.17 -1.47
N GLN A 44 -32.58 12.17 -0.93
CA GLN A 44 -34.01 12.35 -1.11
C GLN A 44 -34.40 12.60 -2.57
N GLU A 45 -33.62 13.40 -3.30
CA GLU A 45 -33.88 13.75 -4.71
C GLU A 45 -33.57 12.60 -5.67
N ASP A 46 -32.38 11.98 -5.54
CA ASP A 46 -31.91 10.97 -6.49
C ASP A 46 -32.49 9.57 -6.19
N TYR A 47 -32.72 9.26 -4.91
CA TYR A 47 -33.06 7.91 -4.45
C TYR A 47 -34.38 7.83 -3.68
N GLY A 48 -34.99 8.96 -3.30
CA GLY A 48 -36.19 9.02 -2.49
C GLY A 48 -35.90 8.89 -1.00
N ASP A 49 -35.10 7.91 -0.60
CA ASP A 49 -34.63 7.71 0.77
C ASP A 49 -33.44 6.73 0.79
N THR A 50 -32.90 6.44 1.98
CA THR A 50 -31.85 5.44 2.16
C THR A 50 -32.31 4.04 1.76
N GLU A 51 -33.58 3.69 1.95
CA GLU A 51 -34.15 2.44 1.47
C GLU A 51 -34.21 2.35 -0.06
N GLY A 52 -34.48 3.47 -0.74
CA GLY A 52 -34.52 3.59 -2.18
C GLY A 52 -33.14 3.35 -2.78
N LEU A 53 -32.09 3.87 -2.15
CA LEU A 53 -30.72 3.54 -2.51
C LEU A 53 -30.44 2.04 -2.30
N CYS A 54 -30.86 1.46 -1.18
CA CYS A 54 -30.72 0.02 -0.93
C CYS A 54 -31.42 -0.81 -2.03
N LYS A 55 -32.65 -0.43 -2.41
CA LYS A 55 -33.41 -1.07 -3.49
C LYS A 55 -32.67 -0.99 -4.83
N ARG A 56 -32.08 0.17 -5.17
CA ARG A 56 -31.28 0.32 -6.39
C ARG A 56 -30.00 -0.53 -6.38
N LEU A 57 -29.36 -0.66 -5.22
CA LEU A 57 -28.22 -1.55 -5.01
C LEU A 57 -28.61 -3.03 -4.85
N LYS A 58 -29.90 -3.37 -4.99
CA LYS A 58 -30.44 -4.73 -4.79
C LYS A 58 -30.04 -5.34 -3.43
N THR A 59 -30.03 -4.52 -2.38
CA THR A 59 -29.74 -4.93 -1.01
C THR A 59 -30.92 -4.63 -0.10
N SER A 60 -31.13 -5.48 0.91
CA SER A 60 -32.15 -5.26 1.92
C SER A 60 -31.55 -4.49 3.10
N PRO A 61 -32.18 -3.41 3.61
CA PRO A 61 -31.69 -2.70 4.80
C PRO A 61 -31.57 -3.59 6.05
N THR A 62 -32.38 -4.65 6.13
CA THR A 62 -32.45 -5.55 7.30
C THR A 62 -31.73 -6.87 7.08
N GLU A 63 -31.82 -7.45 5.87
CA GLU A 63 -31.25 -8.76 5.56
C GLU A 63 -29.90 -8.67 4.83
N GLY A 64 -29.53 -7.49 4.36
CA GLY A 64 -28.34 -7.25 3.57
C GLY A 64 -28.34 -7.95 2.21
N LEU A 65 -27.15 -8.24 1.69
CA LEU A 65 -27.00 -8.99 0.45
C LEU A 65 -27.27 -10.47 0.67
N PRO A 66 -27.86 -11.20 -0.30
CA PRO A 66 -28.15 -12.63 -0.15
C PRO A 66 -26.90 -13.53 -0.05
N GLY A 67 -25.70 -12.99 -0.28
CA GLY A 67 -24.44 -13.73 -0.15
C GLY A 67 -24.12 -14.69 -1.30
N ILE A 68 -24.80 -14.54 -2.44
CA ILE A 68 -24.56 -15.37 -3.63
C ILE A 68 -23.22 -14.95 -4.26
N GLU A 69 -22.25 -15.86 -4.37
CA GLU A 69 -20.90 -15.57 -4.88
C GLU A 69 -20.91 -14.90 -6.27
N THR A 70 -21.82 -15.34 -7.16
CA THR A 70 -21.93 -14.74 -8.50
C THR A 70 -22.39 -13.28 -8.48
N ASP A 71 -23.18 -12.86 -7.49
CA ASP A 71 -23.56 -11.45 -7.31
C ASP A 71 -22.40 -10.64 -6.74
N LEU A 72 -21.69 -11.20 -5.75
CA LEU A 72 -20.53 -10.56 -5.13
C LEU A 72 -19.41 -10.33 -6.15
N ASP A 73 -19.12 -11.30 -7.01
CA ASP A 73 -18.10 -11.17 -8.04
C ASP A 73 -18.49 -10.15 -9.12
N LYS A 74 -19.78 -10.10 -9.51
CA LYS A 74 -20.28 -9.04 -10.39
C LYS A 74 -20.08 -7.66 -9.79
N ARG A 75 -20.39 -7.47 -8.50
CA ARG A 75 -20.16 -6.20 -7.79
C ARG A 75 -18.69 -5.83 -7.77
N LYS A 76 -17.79 -6.79 -7.52
CA LYS A 76 -16.34 -6.56 -7.59
C LYS A 76 -15.87 -6.11 -8.97
N VAL A 77 -16.48 -6.62 -10.04
CA VAL A 77 -16.17 -6.22 -11.42
C VAL A 77 -16.69 -4.81 -11.73
N ILE A 78 -17.89 -4.45 -11.26
CA ILE A 78 -18.53 -3.15 -11.57
C ILE A 78 -18.00 -2.03 -10.68
N TYR A 79 -17.92 -2.25 -9.37
CA TYR A 79 -17.59 -1.22 -8.38
C TYR A 79 -16.12 -1.29 -7.91
N GLY A 80 -15.44 -2.41 -8.12
CA GLY A 80 -14.09 -2.65 -7.62
C GLY A 80 -14.04 -3.49 -6.34
N GLN A 81 -12.83 -3.78 -5.87
CA GLN A 81 -12.55 -4.55 -4.65
C GLN A 81 -12.09 -3.63 -3.53
N ASN A 82 -12.44 -3.95 -2.28
CA ASN A 82 -12.01 -3.19 -1.11
C ASN A 82 -10.57 -3.57 -0.67
N PHE A 83 -9.63 -3.55 -1.61
CA PHE A 83 -8.24 -3.94 -1.38
C PHE A 83 -7.30 -2.88 -1.94
N ILE A 84 -6.50 -2.26 -1.07
CA ILE A 84 -5.50 -1.27 -1.47
C ILE A 84 -4.22 -2.03 -1.84
N PRO A 85 -3.82 -2.08 -3.12
CA PRO A 85 -2.67 -2.87 -3.51
C PRO A 85 -1.39 -2.35 -2.84
N PRO A 86 -0.61 -3.22 -2.18
CA PRO A 86 0.64 -2.80 -1.56
C PRO A 86 1.65 -2.39 -2.63
N LYS A 87 2.62 -1.54 -2.26
CA LYS A 87 3.74 -1.21 -3.14
C LYS A 87 4.44 -2.49 -3.60
N LYS A 88 4.82 -2.52 -4.87
CA LYS A 88 5.54 -3.67 -5.45
C LYS A 88 6.84 -3.90 -4.67
N PRO A 89 7.18 -5.17 -4.34
CA PRO A 89 8.38 -5.46 -3.59
C PRO A 89 9.62 -5.09 -4.41
N LYS A 90 10.67 -4.64 -3.73
CA LYS A 90 11.97 -4.44 -4.37
C LYS A 90 12.55 -5.80 -4.75
N THR A 91 13.20 -5.85 -5.91
CA THR A 91 13.91 -7.07 -6.31
C THR A 91 15.24 -7.15 -5.57
N PHE A 92 15.79 -8.36 -5.42
CA PHE A 92 17.10 -8.54 -4.79
C PHE A 92 18.18 -7.70 -5.48
N LEU A 93 18.20 -7.64 -6.82
CA LEU A 93 19.15 -6.82 -7.57
C LEU A 93 18.96 -5.32 -7.34
N GLN A 94 17.71 -4.88 -7.16
CA GLN A 94 17.43 -3.49 -6.82
C GLN A 94 17.95 -3.15 -5.42
N LEU A 95 17.86 -4.07 -4.46
CA LEU A 95 18.44 -3.90 -3.12
C LEU A 95 19.98 -3.91 -3.15
N VAL A 96 20.58 -4.76 -3.98
CA VAL A 96 22.04 -4.73 -4.23
C VAL A 96 22.47 -3.40 -4.81
N TRP A 97 21.74 -2.90 -5.82
CA TRP A 97 22.03 -1.59 -6.43
C TRP A 97 21.88 -0.44 -5.43
N GLU A 98 20.85 -0.48 -4.59
CA GLU A 98 20.63 0.52 -3.54
C GLU A 98 21.72 0.48 -2.47
N ALA A 99 22.19 -0.72 -2.09
CA ALA A 99 23.33 -0.88 -1.19
C ALA A 99 24.63 -0.34 -1.79
N LEU A 100 24.86 -0.52 -3.09
CA LEU A 100 26.04 0.03 -3.79
C LEU A 100 26.05 1.56 -3.89
N GLN A 101 24.90 2.23 -3.71
CA GLN A 101 24.82 3.70 -3.75
C GLN A 101 25.29 4.38 -2.45
N ASP A 102 25.73 3.63 -1.44
CA ASP A 102 26.34 4.20 -0.24
C ASP A 102 27.66 4.90 -0.60
N VAL A 103 27.76 6.19 -0.28
CA VAL A 103 28.94 7.04 -0.54
C VAL A 103 30.21 6.40 0.02
N THR A 104 30.13 5.73 1.17
CA THR A 104 31.28 5.07 1.78
C THR A 104 31.75 3.88 0.95
N LEU A 105 30.84 3.06 0.42
CA LEU A 105 31.18 1.92 -0.43
C LEU A 105 31.70 2.37 -1.79
N ILE A 106 31.12 3.43 -2.37
CA ILE A 106 31.62 4.02 -3.62
C ILE A 106 33.07 4.49 -3.47
N ILE A 107 33.41 5.16 -2.36
CA ILE A 107 34.78 5.60 -2.11
C ILE A 107 35.73 4.40 -2.00
N LEU A 108 35.31 3.32 -1.32
CA LEU A 108 36.10 2.10 -1.19
C LEU A 108 36.28 1.38 -2.54
N GLU A 109 35.26 1.35 -3.40
CA GLU A 109 35.35 0.77 -4.74
C GLU A 109 36.31 1.56 -5.64
N ILE A 110 36.21 2.89 -5.63
CA ILE A 110 37.13 3.76 -6.38
C ILE A 110 38.57 3.55 -5.90
N ALA A 111 38.80 3.51 -4.58
CA ALA A 111 40.11 3.25 -4.01
C ALA A 111 40.64 1.86 -4.43
N ALA A 112 39.80 0.81 -4.36
CA ALA A 112 40.17 -0.54 -4.77
C ALA A 112 40.54 -0.61 -6.26
N ILE A 113 39.79 0.06 -7.14
CA ILE A 113 40.06 0.11 -8.58
C ILE A 113 41.37 0.85 -8.86
N ILE A 114 41.63 1.97 -8.18
CA ILE A 114 42.89 2.72 -8.33
C ILE A 114 44.08 1.87 -7.87
N SER A 115 44.00 1.25 -6.69
CA SER A 115 45.07 0.37 -6.17
C SER A 115 45.35 -0.81 -7.10
N LEU A 116 44.30 -1.44 -7.63
CA LEU A 116 44.44 -2.55 -8.58
C LEU A 116 45.02 -2.08 -9.92
N GLY A 117 44.59 -0.92 -10.43
CA GLY A 117 45.13 -0.32 -11.66
C GLY A 117 46.60 0.06 -11.55
N LEU A 118 47.03 0.64 -10.42
CA LEU A 118 48.44 0.93 -10.14
C LEU A 118 49.27 -0.35 -10.01
N SER A 119 48.71 -1.42 -9.44
CA SER A 119 49.39 -2.72 -9.36
C SER A 119 49.66 -3.35 -10.73
N PHE A 120 48.85 -3.08 -11.74
CA PHE A 120 49.08 -3.58 -13.11
C PHE A 120 49.95 -2.64 -13.96
N TYR A 121 50.15 -1.40 -13.51
CA TYR A 121 50.88 -0.37 -14.25
C TYR A 121 52.18 -0.01 -13.52
N GLN A 122 53.20 -0.86 -13.68
CA GLN A 122 54.55 -0.58 -13.17
C GLN A 122 55.31 0.27 -14.20
N PRO A 123 55.61 1.57 -13.96
CA PRO A 123 56.56 2.29 -14.80
C PRO A 123 57.97 1.70 -14.60
N PRO A 124 58.75 1.48 -15.67
CA PRO A 124 60.12 1.02 -15.56
C PRO A 124 60.99 2.22 -15.13
N GLY A 125 61.16 2.41 -13.82
CA GLY A 125 62.15 3.37 -13.30
C GLY A 125 61.77 4.01 -11.97
N GLU A 126 62.64 3.76 -10.99
CA GLU A 126 62.90 4.55 -9.78
C GLU A 126 61.93 4.46 -8.59
N GLY A 127 62.48 3.92 -7.49
CA GLY A 127 62.22 4.34 -6.10
C GLY A 127 60.79 4.25 -5.60
N SER A 128 60.42 3.09 -5.06
CA SER A 128 59.21 2.90 -4.26
C SER A 128 59.20 3.82 -3.02
N GLU A 129 58.66 5.02 -3.16
CA GLU A 129 58.02 5.75 -2.06
C GLU A 129 56.52 5.55 -2.20
N ALA A 130 56.03 4.40 -1.73
CA ALA A 130 54.62 4.10 -1.63
C ALA A 130 53.94 5.08 -0.64
N CYS A 131 53.45 6.20 -1.18
CA CYS A 131 52.56 7.10 -0.48
C CYS A 131 51.17 6.43 -0.35
N GLY A 132 50.92 5.76 0.76
CA GLY A 132 49.61 5.14 0.97
C GLY A 132 49.49 4.30 2.24
N ALA A 133 50.07 4.76 3.35
CA ALA A 133 49.87 4.14 4.65
C ALA A 133 48.40 4.26 5.09
N VAL A 134 47.60 3.25 4.78
CA VAL A 134 46.43 2.88 5.59
C VAL A 134 46.88 1.71 6.45
N SER A 135 47.08 1.99 7.74
CA SER A 135 47.64 1.09 8.74
C SER A 135 46.83 -0.22 8.87
N ALA A 136 47.39 -1.34 8.43
CA ALA A 136 46.99 -2.67 8.89
C ALA A 136 48.15 -3.68 8.74
N GLY A 137 49.17 -3.54 9.60
CA GLY A 137 49.90 -4.64 10.23
C GLY A 137 50.72 -5.64 9.38
N ALA A 138 52.03 -5.63 9.65
CA ALA A 138 53.02 -6.72 9.54
C ALA A 138 53.52 -7.10 8.13
N GLU A 139 54.67 -6.49 7.81
CA GLU A 139 55.83 -6.98 7.05
C GLU A 139 55.78 -8.45 6.57
N ASP A 140 55.83 -8.66 5.24
CA ASP A 140 56.57 -9.79 4.65
C ASP A 140 57.02 -9.47 3.20
N GLU A 141 58.27 -9.82 2.91
CA GLU A 141 59.07 -9.43 1.76
C GLU A 141 58.69 -10.21 0.49
N GLY A 142 57.54 -9.86 -0.12
CA GLY A 142 57.03 -10.44 -1.39
C GLY A 142 56.52 -9.41 -2.42
N GLU A 143 56.97 -8.16 -2.30
CA GLU A 143 56.29 -6.92 -2.74
C GLU A 143 56.11 -6.67 -4.26
N SER A 144 56.39 -7.61 -5.16
CA SER A 144 56.18 -7.40 -6.62
C SER A 144 55.12 -8.27 -7.27
N GLU A 145 54.80 -9.45 -6.73
CA GLU A 145 53.77 -10.33 -7.31
C GLU A 145 52.43 -10.31 -6.55
N ALA A 146 52.38 -9.68 -5.37
CA ALA A 146 51.21 -9.64 -4.50
C ALA A 146 50.42 -8.31 -4.50
N GLY A 147 50.85 -7.28 -5.23
CA GLY A 147 50.19 -5.96 -5.21
C GLY A 147 48.71 -5.97 -5.64
N TRP A 148 48.34 -6.89 -6.53
CA TRP A 148 46.95 -7.04 -6.98
C TRP A 148 46.04 -7.62 -5.90
N ILE A 149 46.63 -8.34 -4.93
CA ILE A 149 45.91 -9.04 -3.85
C ILE A 149 45.26 -8.02 -2.91
N GLU A 150 45.90 -6.88 -2.64
CA GLU A 150 45.35 -5.84 -1.78
C GLU A 150 44.07 -5.23 -2.38
N GLY A 151 44.13 -4.77 -3.64
CA GLY A 151 42.95 -4.25 -4.33
C GLY A 151 41.85 -5.30 -4.51
N ALA A 152 42.23 -6.55 -4.80
CA ALA A 152 41.29 -7.67 -4.89
C ALA A 152 40.62 -8.00 -3.55
N ALA A 153 41.35 -7.93 -2.42
CA ALA A 153 40.82 -8.17 -1.09
C ALA A 153 39.79 -7.11 -0.68
N ILE A 154 40.05 -5.84 -0.99
CA ILE A 154 39.11 -4.74 -0.73
C ILE A 154 37.84 -4.92 -1.57
N LEU A 155 37.98 -5.22 -2.87
CA LEU A 155 36.83 -5.44 -3.76
C LEU A 155 35.98 -6.64 -3.30
N LEU A 156 36.63 -7.75 -2.94
CA LEU A 156 35.96 -8.92 -2.40
C LEU A 156 35.22 -8.61 -1.08
N SER A 157 35.85 -7.83 -0.19
CA SER A 157 35.23 -7.39 1.06
C SER A 157 33.97 -6.55 0.82
N VAL A 158 34.03 -5.57 -0.08
CA VAL A 158 32.89 -4.74 -0.48
C VAL A 158 31.75 -5.60 -1.04
N VAL A 159 32.06 -6.52 -1.96
CA VAL A 159 31.05 -7.43 -2.54
C VAL A 159 30.39 -8.27 -1.44
N CYS A 160 31.16 -8.83 -0.52
CA CYS A 160 30.62 -9.59 0.62
C CYS A 160 29.68 -8.73 1.48
N VAL A 161 30.08 -7.51 1.84
CA VAL A 161 29.28 -6.59 2.64
C VAL A 161 27.98 -6.20 1.93
N VAL A 162 28.04 -5.89 0.64
CA VAL A 162 26.87 -5.55 -0.18
C VAL A 162 25.89 -6.73 -0.25
N LEU A 163 26.40 -7.95 -0.48
CA LEU A 163 25.56 -9.15 -0.52
C LEU A 163 24.90 -9.44 0.83
N VAL A 164 25.63 -9.32 1.94
CA VAL A 164 25.07 -9.50 3.29
C VAL A 164 24.02 -8.43 3.59
N THR A 165 24.28 -7.17 3.23
CA THR A 165 23.34 -6.07 3.41
C THR A 165 22.07 -6.27 2.59
N ALA A 166 22.20 -6.57 1.30
CA ALA A 166 21.06 -6.84 0.42
C ALA A 166 20.26 -8.07 0.87
N PHE A 167 20.92 -9.12 1.37
CA PHE A 167 20.25 -10.29 1.92
C PHE A 167 19.48 -9.97 3.21
N ASN A 168 20.07 -9.16 4.10
CA ASN A 168 19.41 -8.69 5.31
C ASN A 168 18.17 -7.85 4.98
N ASP A 169 18.28 -6.92 4.04
CA ASP A 169 17.16 -6.05 3.66
C ASP A 169 16.07 -6.81 2.91
N TRP A 170 16.44 -7.77 2.05
CA TRP A 170 15.48 -8.67 1.42
C TRP A 170 14.72 -9.52 2.45
N SER A 171 15.44 -10.04 3.46
CA SER A 171 14.85 -10.81 4.55
C SER A 171 13.89 -9.96 5.39
N LYS A 172 14.27 -8.71 5.72
CA LYS A 172 13.39 -7.75 6.41
C LYS A 172 12.13 -7.48 5.59
N GLU A 173 12.27 -7.15 4.31
CA GLU A 173 11.13 -6.84 3.44
C GLU A 173 10.18 -8.03 3.33
N LYS A 174 10.71 -9.26 3.21
CA LYS A 174 9.91 -10.48 3.21
C LYS A 174 9.14 -10.68 4.51
N GLN A 175 9.75 -10.40 5.66
CA GLN A 175 9.09 -10.49 6.97
C GLN A 175 7.99 -9.44 7.13
N PHE A 176 8.26 -8.17 6.77
CA PHE A 176 7.25 -7.11 6.79
C PHE A 176 6.04 -7.45 5.93
N ARG A 177 6.26 -8.00 4.74
CA ARG A 177 5.16 -8.45 3.86
C ARG A 177 4.34 -9.58 4.47
N GLY A 178 5.01 -10.54 5.12
CA GLY A 178 4.31 -11.63 5.81
C GLY A 178 3.44 -11.12 6.96
N LEU A 179 3.93 -10.14 7.72
CA LEU A 179 3.16 -9.50 8.78
C LEU A 179 1.98 -8.70 8.21
N GLN A 180 2.21 -7.87 7.19
CA GLN A 180 1.16 -7.07 6.55
C GLN A 180 0.04 -7.96 6.01
N SER A 181 0.39 -9.05 5.30
CA SER A 181 -0.58 -9.99 4.75
C SER A 181 -1.39 -10.70 5.84
N ARG A 182 -0.81 -10.94 7.02
CA ARG A 182 -1.54 -11.55 8.14
C ARG A 182 -2.48 -10.55 8.80
N ILE A 183 -2.01 -9.33 9.06
CA ILE A 183 -2.81 -8.26 9.66
C ILE A 183 -4.05 -7.99 8.79
N GLU A 184 -3.86 -7.91 7.48
CA GLU A 184 -4.95 -7.68 6.52
C GLU A 184 -6.00 -8.81 6.51
N GLN A 185 -5.57 -10.06 6.69
CA GLN A 185 -6.49 -11.21 6.79
C GLN A 185 -7.19 -11.31 8.14
N GLU A 186 -6.57 -10.80 9.20
CA GLU A 186 -7.11 -10.82 10.56
C GLU A 186 -8.11 -9.68 10.82
N GLN A 187 -8.02 -8.58 10.06
CA GLN A 187 -8.99 -7.49 10.10
C GLN A 187 -10.33 -7.95 9.52
N LYS A 188 -11.25 -8.29 10.43
CA LYS A 188 -12.62 -8.68 10.11
C LYS A 188 -13.59 -7.60 10.52
N PHE A 189 -14.65 -7.45 9.73
CA PHE A 189 -15.74 -6.53 10.02
C PHE A 189 -17.07 -7.28 10.10
N THR A 190 -17.97 -6.79 10.94
CA THR A 190 -19.30 -7.39 11.11
C THR A 190 -20.27 -6.81 10.10
N ILE A 191 -20.85 -7.66 9.26
CA ILE A 191 -21.85 -7.28 8.27
C ILE A 191 -23.09 -8.18 8.36
N VAL A 192 -24.16 -7.78 7.69
CA VAL A 192 -25.37 -8.58 7.52
C VAL A 192 -25.44 -9.07 6.08
N ARG A 193 -25.50 -10.40 5.91
CA ARG A 193 -25.75 -11.06 4.61
C ARG A 193 -26.74 -12.21 4.80
N GLY A 194 -27.75 -12.30 3.95
CA GLY A 194 -28.79 -13.34 4.00
C GLY A 194 -29.57 -13.36 5.31
N GLY A 195 -29.76 -12.21 5.94
CA GLY A 195 -30.40 -12.08 7.25
C GLY A 195 -29.55 -12.53 8.44
N GLN A 196 -28.28 -12.88 8.21
CA GLN A 196 -27.37 -13.34 9.25
C GLN A 196 -26.23 -12.35 9.46
N VAL A 197 -25.88 -12.14 10.73
CA VAL A 197 -24.72 -11.34 11.12
C VAL A 197 -23.47 -12.21 10.98
N VAL A 198 -22.59 -11.84 10.05
CA VAL A 198 -21.36 -12.58 9.73
C VAL A 198 -20.15 -11.66 9.84
N GLN A 199 -19.00 -12.23 10.23
CA GLN A 199 -17.73 -11.52 10.22
C GLN A 199 -16.91 -11.95 9.01
N ILE A 200 -16.63 -11.01 8.11
CA ILE A 200 -15.84 -11.24 6.91
C ILE A 200 -14.57 -10.38 6.93
N PRO A 201 -13.50 -10.79 6.23
CA PRO A 201 -12.33 -9.94 6.03
C PRO A 201 -12.73 -8.61 5.36
N VAL A 202 -12.08 -7.52 5.76
CA VAL A 202 -12.34 -6.17 5.20
C VAL A 202 -12.20 -6.14 3.68
N ALA A 203 -11.26 -6.91 3.13
CA ALA A 203 -11.01 -7.02 1.69
C ALA A 203 -12.18 -7.64 0.89
N GLU A 204 -13.09 -8.35 1.55
CA GLU A 204 -14.25 -9.01 0.92
C GLU A 204 -15.54 -8.18 0.96
N ILE A 205 -15.50 -7.01 1.59
CA ILE A 205 -16.63 -6.07 1.63
C ILE A 205 -16.86 -5.52 0.21
N VAL A 206 -18.13 -5.49 -0.19
CA VAL A 206 -18.56 -4.99 -1.50
C VAL A 206 -19.64 -3.92 -1.35
N VAL A 207 -19.80 -3.10 -2.39
CA VAL A 207 -20.87 -2.10 -2.44
C VAL A 207 -22.24 -2.76 -2.30
N GLY A 208 -23.02 -2.31 -1.33
CA GLY A 208 -24.35 -2.84 -1.00
C GLY A 208 -24.37 -3.77 0.22
N ASP A 209 -23.22 -4.12 0.80
CA ASP A 209 -23.19 -4.75 2.11
C ASP A 209 -23.76 -3.83 3.20
N ILE A 210 -24.40 -4.44 4.20
CA ILE A 210 -24.92 -3.72 5.36
C ILE A 210 -23.97 -3.97 6.52
N ALA A 211 -23.26 -2.92 6.93
CA ALA A 211 -22.28 -2.96 8.00
C ALA A 211 -22.94 -2.74 9.37
N GLN A 212 -22.59 -3.57 10.36
CA GLN A 212 -23.00 -3.36 11.75
C GLN A 212 -21.83 -2.77 12.54
N ILE A 213 -21.91 -1.48 12.82
CA ILE A 213 -20.85 -0.72 13.49
C ILE A 213 -21.09 -0.71 15.00
N LYS A 214 -20.02 -0.91 15.77
CA LYS A 214 -19.99 -0.81 17.23
C LYS A 214 -18.99 0.25 17.68
N TYR A 215 -19.06 0.60 18.96
CA TYR A 215 -18.08 1.50 19.56
C TYR A 215 -16.67 0.91 19.48
N GLY A 216 -15.72 1.70 18.98
CA GLY A 216 -14.32 1.31 18.81
C GLY A 216 -14.00 0.64 17.47
N ASP A 217 -14.99 0.44 16.60
CA ASP A 217 -14.76 -0.09 15.26
C ASP A 217 -14.14 0.98 14.35
N LEU A 218 -13.16 0.55 13.56
CA LEU A 218 -12.59 1.35 12.46
C LEU A 218 -13.43 1.13 11.21
N LEU A 219 -13.84 2.19 10.51
CA LEU A 219 -14.72 2.05 9.35
C LEU A 219 -13.93 1.51 8.13
N PRO A 220 -14.29 0.32 7.61
CA PRO A 220 -13.52 -0.34 6.55
C PRO A 220 -13.78 0.22 5.15
N ALA A 221 -14.86 0.98 5.00
CA ALA A 221 -15.32 1.57 3.75
C ALA A 221 -16.25 2.75 4.07
N ASP A 222 -16.33 3.67 3.10
CA ASP A 222 -17.30 4.76 3.11
C ASP A 222 -18.74 4.21 3.04
N GLY A 223 -19.69 4.88 3.69
CA GLY A 223 -21.06 4.39 3.77
C GLY A 223 -22.07 5.43 4.19
N ILE A 224 -23.32 4.97 4.28
CA ILE A 224 -24.48 5.79 4.64
C ILE A 224 -25.15 5.16 5.85
N LEU A 225 -25.41 5.98 6.86
CA LEU A 225 -26.12 5.58 8.05
C LEU A 225 -27.59 5.31 7.72
N ILE A 226 -27.98 4.04 7.81
CA ILE A 226 -29.38 3.60 7.64
C ILE A 226 -30.15 3.79 8.95
N GLN A 227 -29.58 3.31 10.05
CA GLN A 227 -30.18 3.38 11.37
C GLN A 227 -29.08 3.42 12.44
N GLY A 228 -29.27 4.24 13.48
CA GLY A 228 -28.32 4.35 14.59
C GLY A 228 -28.85 5.22 15.72
N ASN A 229 -28.17 5.18 16.87
CA ASN A 229 -28.52 5.98 18.03
C ASN A 229 -27.25 6.62 18.63
N ASP A 230 -27.26 7.94 18.78
CA ASP A 230 -26.15 8.79 19.26
C ASP A 230 -24.77 8.40 18.68
N LEU A 231 -24.73 8.08 17.38
CA LEU A 231 -23.49 7.74 16.69
C LEU A 231 -22.58 8.97 16.62
N LYS A 232 -21.35 8.81 17.11
CA LYS A 232 -20.29 9.81 17.08
C LYS A 232 -19.06 9.20 16.44
N ILE A 233 -18.47 9.94 15.51
CA ILE A 233 -17.32 9.48 14.73
C ILE A 233 -16.19 10.48 14.92
N ASP A 234 -15.00 9.93 15.07
CA ASP A 234 -13.76 10.70 15.00
C ASP A 234 -13.35 10.81 13.53
N GLU A 235 -13.40 12.02 12.99
CA GLU A 235 -12.98 12.32 11.61
C GLU A 235 -11.59 12.97 11.55
N SER A 236 -10.82 12.91 12.64
CA SER A 236 -9.50 13.55 12.75
C SER A 236 -8.50 13.06 11.70
N SER A 237 -8.59 11.80 11.27
CA SER A 237 -7.77 11.27 10.16
C SER A 237 -7.98 12.02 8.84
N LEU A 238 -9.15 12.64 8.65
CA LEU A 238 -9.50 13.34 7.42
C LEU A 238 -9.47 14.87 7.56
N THR A 239 -10.02 15.40 8.64
CA THR A 239 -10.17 16.86 8.86
C THR A 239 -9.01 17.45 9.67
N GLY A 240 -8.32 16.63 10.45
CA GLY A 240 -7.34 17.07 11.44
C GLY A 240 -7.96 17.61 12.74
N GLU A 241 -9.29 17.67 12.84
CA GLU A 241 -10.01 18.11 14.04
C GLU A 241 -10.36 16.88 14.89
N SER A 242 -9.98 16.87 16.17
CA SER A 242 -10.23 15.74 17.09
C SER A 242 -11.64 15.74 17.72
N ASP A 243 -12.52 16.64 17.26
CA ASP A 243 -13.86 16.74 17.79
C ASP A 243 -14.76 15.65 17.19
N HIS A 244 -15.49 14.96 18.06
CA HIS A 244 -16.42 13.93 17.63
C HIS A 244 -17.62 14.53 16.89
N VAL A 245 -17.83 14.09 15.65
CA VAL A 245 -18.96 14.52 14.82
C VAL A 245 -20.15 13.59 15.05
N ARG A 246 -21.30 14.18 15.38
CA ARG A 246 -22.56 13.42 15.52
C ARG A 246 -23.13 13.10 14.15
N LYS A 247 -23.43 11.82 13.92
CA LYS A 247 -24.05 11.32 12.69
C LYS A 247 -25.49 10.92 12.96
N SER A 248 -26.38 11.29 12.06
CA SER A 248 -27.80 10.94 12.12
C SER A 248 -28.39 10.89 10.72
N ALA A 249 -29.31 9.95 10.50
CA ALA A 249 -29.97 9.76 9.20
C ALA A 249 -30.56 11.07 8.63
N ASP A 250 -31.10 11.93 9.48
CA ASP A 250 -31.82 13.15 9.07
C ASP A 250 -30.92 14.40 8.90
N LYS A 251 -29.65 14.35 9.32
CA LYS A 251 -28.78 15.55 9.30
C LYS A 251 -27.44 15.32 8.65
N ASP A 252 -26.77 14.23 8.98
CA ASP A 252 -25.47 13.87 8.41
C ASP A 252 -25.33 12.35 8.41
N PRO A 253 -25.83 11.70 7.35
CA PRO A 253 -25.81 10.25 7.25
C PRO A 253 -24.47 9.72 6.69
N MET A 254 -23.54 10.57 6.29
CA MET A 254 -22.30 10.14 5.63
C MET A 254 -21.29 9.61 6.64
N LEU A 255 -20.78 8.41 6.36
CA LEU A 255 -19.74 7.71 7.12
C LEU A 255 -18.51 7.56 6.23
N LEU A 256 -17.33 7.87 6.76
CA LEU A 256 -16.09 7.89 6.00
C LEU A 256 -15.14 6.85 6.56
N SER A 257 -14.47 6.12 5.66
CA SER A 257 -13.39 5.22 6.00
C SER A 257 -12.18 6.02 6.52
N GLY A 258 -11.54 5.47 7.54
CA GLY A 258 -10.44 6.09 8.26
C GLY A 258 -10.05 5.25 9.45
#